data_AF-A0AAW3VEG1-F1
#
_entry.id   AF-A0AAW3VEG1-F1
#
_cell.length_a   1.000
_cell.length_b   1.000
_cell.length_c   1.000
_cell.angle_alpha   90.00
_cell.angle_beta   90.00
_cell.angle_gamma   90.00
#
_symmetry.space_group_name_H-M   'P 1'
#
loop_
_entity.id
_entity.type
_entity.pdbx_description
1 polymer ?
#
loop_
_entity_poly.entity_id
_entity_poly.type
_entity_poly.pdbx_seq_one_letter_code
_entity_poly.pdbx_strand_id
1 'polypeptide(L)'
;MSKINPWALSVVGGVSIFAATYILFWALFLCFDSPNAAREAINVLGSYFGGVATLWAAVVAAYLFTDWKEQHNKSIISNDAKTAFHLIHNERNLIHDIKFYLAEIENIDEYNLYDYRDRLQSHFNNLIKNYNKNRYNLGEFINLTENSDFHKQYLIYGGFLNDFSTLHIQNIRKDTYGLRDAKDYIKEAELLNNKILTELKKYIFVQ
;
A
#
# COMPACT_ATOMS: atom_id res chain seq x y z
N MET A 1 -13.52 -9.13 17.39
CA MET A 1 -13.73 -8.31 18.60
C MET A 1 -14.04 -6.90 18.14
N SER A 2 -15.14 -6.29 18.61
CA SER A 2 -15.49 -4.91 18.27
C SER A 2 -14.43 -3.95 18.82
N LYS A 3 -13.93 -3.01 17.99
CA LYS A 3 -12.99 -1.98 18.45
C LYS A 3 -13.66 -1.17 19.56
N ILE A 4 -13.06 -1.19 20.76
CA ILE A 4 -13.54 -0.40 21.89
C ILE A 4 -13.13 1.05 21.60
N ASN A 5 -14.06 2.00 21.72
CA ASN A 5 -13.74 3.40 21.52
C ASN A 5 -12.75 3.85 22.62
N PRO A 6 -11.53 4.30 22.29
CA PRO A 6 -10.52 4.67 23.28
C PRO A 6 -10.98 5.83 24.19
N TRP A 7 -11.84 6.71 23.70
CA TRP A 7 -12.46 7.76 24.52
C TRP A 7 -13.43 7.18 25.53
N ALA A 8 -14.27 6.23 25.11
CA ALA A 8 -15.20 5.55 26.01
C ALA A 8 -14.44 4.74 27.07
N LEU A 9 -13.36 4.05 26.68
CA LEU A 9 -12.49 3.32 27.60
C LEU A 9 -11.85 4.26 28.63
N SER A 10 -11.35 5.41 28.17
CA SER A 10 -10.75 6.42 29.05
C SER A 10 -11.76 7.01 30.04
N VAL A 11 -12.96 7.36 29.57
CA VAL A 11 -14.04 7.90 30.41
C VAL A 11 -14.54 6.87 31.43
N VAL A 12 -14.84 5.64 30.98
CA VAL A 12 -15.29 4.56 31.86
C VAL A 12 -14.22 4.23 32.89
N GLY A 13 -12.95 4.15 32.46
CA GLY A 13 -11.81 3.95 33.34
C GLY A 13 -11.68 5.04 34.39
N GLY A 14 -11.68 6.30 33.97
CA GLY A 14 -11.58 7.45 34.86
C GLY A 14 -12.71 7.51 35.90
N VAL A 15 -13.96 7.30 35.46
CA VAL A 15 -15.12 7.27 36.36
C VAL A 15 -15.03 6.09 37.33
N SER A 16 -14.63 4.91 36.86
CA SER A 16 -14.50 3.71 37.70
C SER A 16 -13.41 3.87 38.74
N ILE A 17 -12.25 4.42 38.35
CA ILE A 17 -11.13 4.71 39.25
C ILE A 17 -11.57 5.73 40.30
N PHE A 18 -12.22 6.82 39.90
CA PHE A 18 -12.71 7.86 40.82
C PHE A 18 -13.72 7.31 41.83
N ALA A 19 -14.70 6.52 41.38
CA ALA A 19 -15.68 5.89 42.25
C ALA A 19 -15.01 4.94 43.26
N ALA A 20 -14.04 4.13 42.81
CA ALA A 20 -13.27 3.27 43.67
C ALA A 20 -12.44 4.07 44.71
N THR A 21 -11.81 5.19 44.31
CA THR A 21 -11.10 6.10 45.23
C THR A 21 -11.99 6.61 46.33
N TYR A 22 -13.18 7.07 45.94
CA TYR A 22 -14.12 7.68 46.86
C TYR A 22 -14.62 6.68 47.90
N ILE A 23 -14.98 5.47 47.46
CA ILE A 23 -15.43 4.39 48.35
C ILE A 23 -14.30 3.94 49.29
N LEU A 24 -13.09 3.72 48.77
CA LEU A 24 -11.92 3.33 49.57
C LEU A 24 -11.55 4.41 50.61
N PHE A 25 -11.67 5.69 50.27
CA PHE A 25 -11.44 6.77 51.24
C PHE A 25 -12.37 6.69 52.43
N TRP A 26 -13.68 6.60 52.19
CA TRP A 26 -14.65 6.51 53.27
C TRP A 26 -14.49 5.23 54.10
N ALA A 27 -14.18 4.10 53.46
CA ALA A 27 -13.91 2.84 54.16
C ALA A 27 -12.68 2.95 55.09
N LEU A 28 -11.57 3.52 54.59
CA LEU A 28 -10.35 3.72 55.38
C LEU A 28 -10.56 4.74 56.50
N PHE A 29 -11.25 5.85 56.22
CA PHE A 29 -11.55 6.88 57.21
C PHE A 29 -12.38 6.35 58.38
N LEU A 30 -13.36 5.47 58.11
CA LEU A 30 -14.19 4.84 59.15
C LEU A 30 -13.45 3.73 59.91
N CYS A 31 -12.41 3.12 59.33
CA CYS A 31 -11.60 2.09 59.98
C CYS A 31 -10.48 2.64 60.86
N PHE A 32 -9.99 3.85 60.60
CA PHE A 32 -8.92 4.46 61.39
C PHE A 32 -9.48 5.19 62.61
N ASP A 33 -9.16 4.70 63.80
CA ASP A 33 -9.56 5.30 65.08
C ASP A 33 -8.48 6.27 65.59
N SER A 34 -8.17 7.28 64.77
CA SER A 34 -7.09 8.25 65.00
C SER A 34 -7.60 9.68 64.74
N PRO A 35 -7.21 10.69 65.54
CA PRO A 35 -7.52 12.09 65.22
C PRO A 35 -6.91 12.55 63.89
N ASN A 36 -5.96 11.78 63.34
CA ASN A 36 -5.35 11.99 62.02
C ASN A 36 -5.86 11.00 60.94
N ALA A 37 -6.98 10.30 61.18
CA ALA A 37 -7.54 9.27 60.29
C ALA A 37 -7.67 9.71 58.83
N ALA A 38 -8.08 10.97 58.59
CA ALA A 38 -8.19 11.53 57.24
C ALA A 38 -6.82 11.59 56.52
N ARG A 39 -5.75 11.97 57.23
CA ARG A 39 -4.39 12.03 56.68
C ARG A 39 -3.84 10.64 56.40
N GLU A 40 -4.10 9.69 57.29
CA GLU A 40 -3.68 8.29 57.12
C GLU A 40 -4.40 7.63 55.94
N ALA A 41 -5.72 7.84 55.80
CA ALA A 41 -6.50 7.38 54.65
C ALA A 41 -6.00 7.96 53.33
N ILE A 42 -5.72 9.26 53.26
CA ILE A 42 -5.15 9.90 52.04
C ILE A 42 -3.78 9.33 51.71
N ASN A 43 -2.91 9.09 52.70
CA ASN A 43 -1.58 8.53 52.44
C ASN A 43 -1.66 7.10 51.86
N VAL A 44 -2.49 6.24 52.47
CA VAL A 44 -2.70 4.87 51.98
C VAL A 44 -3.30 4.89 50.58
N LEU A 45 -4.33 5.71 50.34
CA LEU A 45 -4.90 5.90 49.01
C LEU A 45 -3.84 6.36 48.02
N GLY A 46 -3.04 7.37 48.35
CA GLY A 46 -2.01 7.90 47.45
C GLY A 46 -1.06 6.81 46.95
N SER A 47 -0.64 5.90 47.84
CA SER A 47 0.21 4.76 47.47
C SER A 47 -0.50 3.75 46.57
N TYR A 48 -1.76 3.38 46.87
CA TYR A 48 -2.53 2.44 46.04
C TYR A 48 -2.91 3.05 44.68
N PHE A 49 -3.31 4.33 44.65
CA PHE A 49 -3.70 5.04 43.45
C PHE A 49 -2.54 5.23 42.48
N GLY A 50 -1.33 5.47 42.99
CA GLY A 50 -0.14 5.51 42.14
C GLY A 50 0.01 4.21 41.33
N GLY A 51 -0.07 3.06 41.99
CA GLY A 51 0.04 1.75 41.33
C GLY A 51 -1.10 1.47 40.35
N VAL A 52 -2.36 1.68 40.76
CA VAL A 52 -3.54 1.43 39.91
C VAL A 52 -3.58 2.36 38.70
N ALA A 53 -3.26 3.65 38.89
CA ALA A 53 -3.22 4.62 37.79
C ALA A 53 -2.13 4.26 36.77
N THR A 54 -0.94 3.83 37.21
CA THR A 54 0.12 3.38 36.32
C THR A 54 -0.27 2.13 35.54
N LEU A 55 -0.89 1.13 36.18
CA LEU A 55 -1.38 -0.07 35.49
C LEU A 55 -2.47 0.28 34.47
N TRP A 56 -3.42 1.14 34.82
CA TRP A 56 -4.45 1.58 33.89
C TRP A 56 -3.88 2.34 32.70
N ALA A 57 -2.94 3.26 32.95
CA ALA A 57 -2.23 3.98 31.89
C ALA A 57 -1.46 3.03 30.96
N ALA A 58 -0.84 1.98 31.50
CA ALA A 58 -0.16 0.96 30.71
C ALA A 58 -1.14 0.18 29.81
N VAL A 59 -2.33 -0.16 30.30
CA VAL A 59 -3.38 -0.82 29.50
C VAL A 59 -3.84 0.09 28.34
N VAL A 60 -4.12 1.36 28.62
CA VAL A 60 -4.49 2.33 27.59
C VAL A 60 -3.37 2.51 26.57
N ALA A 61 -2.12 2.63 27.03
CA ALA A 61 -0.96 2.76 26.15
C ALA A 61 -0.77 1.54 25.24
N ALA A 62 -0.93 0.32 25.77
CA ALA A 62 -0.84 -0.92 24.98
C ALA A 62 -1.93 -0.99 23.89
N TYR A 63 -3.15 -0.55 24.22
CA TYR A 63 -4.24 -0.47 23.26
C TYR A 63 -3.95 0.53 22.14
N LEU A 64 -3.55 1.76 22.50
CA LEU A 64 -3.20 2.81 21.54
C LEU A 64 -2.01 2.41 20.65
N PHE A 65 -1.01 1.73 21.21
CA PHE A 65 0.14 1.24 20.44
C PHE A 65 -0.26 0.21 19.40
N THR A 66 -1.21 -0.68 19.72
CA THR A 66 -1.70 -1.69 18.78
C THR A 66 -2.44 -1.05 17.60
N ASP A 67 -3.36 -0.12 17.88
CA ASP A 67 -4.09 0.61 16.83
C ASP A 67 -3.13 1.46 15.97
N TRP A 68 -2.18 2.15 16.60
CA TRP A 68 -1.15 2.92 15.89
C TRP A 68 -0.32 2.03 14.97
N LYS A 69 0.12 0.86 15.45
CA LYS A 69 0.92 -0.09 14.67
C LYS A 69 0.16 -0.59 13.44
N GLU A 70 -1.12 -0.93 13.59
CA GLU A 70 -1.97 -1.33 12.46
C GLU A 70 -2.10 -0.21 11.42
N GLN A 71 -2.39 1.02 11.87
CA GLN A 71 -2.54 2.16 10.99
C GLN A 71 -1.23 2.51 10.28
N HIS A 72 -0.11 2.47 11.00
CA HIS A 72 1.22 2.71 10.46
C HIS A 72 1.59 1.69 9.38
N ASN A 73 1.36 0.40 9.63
CA ASN A 73 1.63 -0.66 8.65
C ASN A 73 0.77 -0.50 7.40
N LYS A 74 -0.52 -0.16 7.55
CA LYS A 74 -1.39 0.16 6.40
C LYS A 74 -0.86 1.36 5.61
N SER A 75 -0.35 2.39 6.29
CA SER A 75 0.24 3.57 5.64
C SER A 75 1.50 3.22 4.85
N ILE A 76 2.36 2.34 5.36
CA ILE A 76 3.55 1.87 4.63
C ILE A 76 3.12 1.19 3.34
N ILE A 77 2.25 0.18 3.42
CA ILE A 77 1.78 -0.58 2.26
C ILE A 77 1.12 0.35 1.22
N SER A 78 0.30 1.30 1.66
CA SER A 78 -0.30 2.30 0.77
C SER A 78 0.75 3.17 0.07
N ASN A 79 1.80 3.58 0.77
CA ASN A 79 2.86 4.41 0.18
C ASN A 79 3.70 3.63 -0.84
N ASP A 80 4.01 2.36 -0.55
CA ASP A 80 4.70 1.49 -1.50
C ASP A 80 3.82 1.20 -2.72
N ALA A 81 2.52 0.98 -2.51
CA ALA A 81 1.54 0.81 -3.58
C ALA A 81 1.41 2.07 -4.46
N LYS A 82 1.47 3.28 -3.89
CA LYS A 82 1.52 4.53 -4.67
C LYS A 82 2.79 4.61 -5.52
N THR A 83 3.94 4.25 -4.95
CA THR A 83 5.20 4.19 -5.70
C THR A 83 5.09 3.20 -6.85
N ALA A 84 4.56 2.01 -6.60
CA ALA A 84 4.29 1.01 -7.62
C ALA A 84 3.34 1.51 -8.71
N PHE A 85 2.28 2.19 -8.30
CA PHE A 85 1.32 2.80 -9.22
C PHE A 85 1.99 3.83 -10.14
N HIS A 86 2.83 4.73 -9.60
CA HIS A 86 3.54 5.71 -10.41
C HIS A 86 4.47 5.07 -11.43
N LEU A 87 5.22 4.04 -11.04
CA LEU A 87 6.16 3.34 -11.92
C LEU A 87 5.42 2.61 -13.06
N ILE A 88 4.37 1.85 -12.74
CA ILE A 88 3.58 1.09 -13.71
C ILE A 88 2.72 2.01 -14.59
N HIS A 89 2.25 3.13 -14.04
CA HIS A 89 1.55 4.15 -14.81
C HIS A 89 2.48 4.82 -15.83
N ASN A 90 3.76 5.02 -15.50
CA ASN A 90 4.73 5.52 -16.47
C ASN A 90 4.93 4.54 -17.65
N GLU A 91 4.89 3.23 -17.40
CA GLU A 91 4.88 2.23 -18.49
C GLU A 91 3.63 2.35 -19.36
N ARG A 92 2.48 2.66 -18.77
CA ARG A 92 1.24 2.91 -19.52
C ARG A 92 1.39 4.09 -20.48
N ASN A 93 2.06 5.16 -20.05
CA ASN A 93 2.32 6.30 -20.92
C ASN A 93 3.17 5.88 -22.12
N LEU A 94 4.21 5.06 -21.92
CA LEU A 94 5.01 4.51 -23.03
C LEU A 94 4.17 3.62 -23.96
N ILE A 95 3.26 2.81 -23.43
CA ILE A 95 2.33 2.00 -24.22
C ILE A 95 1.42 2.91 -25.07
N HIS A 96 0.94 4.02 -24.50
CA HIS A 96 0.12 5.01 -25.21
C HIS A 96 0.90 5.74 -26.29
N ASP A 97 2.15 6.10 -26.04
CA ASP A 97 3.04 6.70 -27.05
C ASP A 97 3.24 5.76 -28.23
N ILE A 98 3.50 4.47 -27.98
CA ILE A 98 3.64 3.45 -29.04
C ILE A 98 2.32 3.31 -29.81
N LYS A 99 1.18 3.29 -29.10
CA LYS A 99 -0.15 3.19 -29.73
C LYS A 99 -0.42 4.37 -30.66
N PHE A 100 -0.11 5.59 -30.22
CA PHE A 100 -0.26 6.78 -31.04
C PHE A 100 0.65 6.72 -32.28
N TYR A 101 1.91 6.30 -32.07
CA TYR A 101 2.87 6.15 -33.15
C TYR A 101 2.45 5.10 -34.19
N LEU A 102 1.89 3.97 -33.74
CA LEU A 102 1.34 2.94 -34.63
C LEU A 102 0.13 3.43 -35.45
N ALA A 103 -0.68 4.32 -34.90
CA ALA A 103 -1.80 4.94 -35.62
C ALA A 103 -1.31 5.96 -36.66
N GLU A 104 -0.21 6.66 -36.39
CA GLU A 104 0.43 7.55 -37.37
C GLU A 104 0.94 6.75 -38.58
N ILE A 105 1.61 5.60 -38.34
CA ILE A 105 2.16 4.72 -39.38
C ILE A 105 1.09 4.20 -40.35
N GLU A 106 -0.17 4.04 -39.93
CA GLU A 106 -1.26 3.59 -40.80
C GLU A 106 -1.51 4.51 -42.00
N ASN A 107 -1.12 5.78 -41.92
CA ASN A 107 -1.39 6.79 -42.93
C ASN A 107 -0.17 7.11 -43.82
N ILE A 108 0.88 6.28 -43.77
CA ILE A 108 2.17 6.56 -44.40
C ILE A 108 2.40 5.67 -45.61
N ASP A 109 2.89 6.27 -46.70
CA ASP A 109 3.30 5.55 -47.91
C ASP A 109 4.46 4.58 -47.64
N GLU A 110 4.42 3.41 -48.30
CA GLU A 110 5.34 2.28 -48.09
C GLU A 110 6.83 2.64 -48.21
N TYR A 111 7.18 3.66 -48.99
CA TYR A 111 8.56 4.14 -49.17
C TYR A 111 9.17 4.75 -47.89
N ASN A 112 8.34 5.34 -47.02
CA ASN A 112 8.80 5.98 -45.77
C ASN A 112 8.80 5.01 -44.56
N LEU A 113 8.28 3.78 -44.71
CA LEU A 113 8.06 2.87 -43.59
C LEU A 113 9.33 2.47 -42.82
N TYR A 114 10.51 2.53 -43.48
CA TYR A 114 11.76 2.06 -42.88
C TYR A 114 12.18 2.91 -41.66
N ASP A 115 12.20 4.25 -41.77
CA ASP A 115 12.56 5.13 -40.65
C ASP A 115 11.56 5.01 -39.48
N TYR A 116 10.29 4.77 -39.80
CA TYR A 116 9.25 4.56 -38.79
C TYR A 116 9.41 3.24 -38.03
N ARG A 117 9.83 2.17 -38.71
CA ARG A 117 10.10 0.88 -38.04
C ARG A 117 11.23 0.97 -37.02
N ASP A 118 12.30 1.70 -37.35
CA ASP A 118 13.44 1.90 -36.44
C ASP A 118 13.06 2.70 -35.20
N ARG A 119 12.27 3.76 -35.37
CA ARG A 119 11.72 4.53 -34.25
C ARG A 119 10.74 3.72 -33.41
N LEU A 120 9.84 2.97 -34.04
CA LEU A 120 8.90 2.09 -33.34
C LEU A 120 9.65 1.07 -32.48
N GLN A 121 10.70 0.45 -33.03
CA GLN A 121 11.58 -0.45 -32.29
C GLN A 121 12.24 0.26 -31.08
N SER A 122 12.69 1.50 -31.24
CA SER A 122 13.22 2.31 -30.14
C SER A 122 12.18 2.52 -29.02
N HIS A 123 10.94 2.84 -29.37
CA HIS A 123 9.86 2.97 -28.38
C HIS A 123 9.60 1.67 -27.61
N PHE A 124 9.57 0.52 -28.30
CA PHE A 124 9.45 -0.78 -27.63
C PHE A 124 10.65 -1.09 -26.72
N ASN A 125 11.87 -0.83 -27.18
CA ASN A 125 13.07 -1.01 -26.36
C ASN A 125 13.02 -0.13 -25.10
N ASN A 126 12.51 1.09 -25.21
CA ASN A 126 12.32 1.99 -24.07
C ASN A 126 11.29 1.43 -23.07
N LEU A 127 10.17 0.89 -23.56
CA LEU A 127 9.18 0.21 -22.70
C LEU A 127 9.80 -0.97 -21.95
N ILE A 128 10.50 -1.87 -22.63
CA ILE A 128 11.13 -3.04 -22.02
C ILE A 128 12.21 -2.63 -21.02
N LYS A 129 13.04 -1.63 -21.36
CA LYS A 129 14.06 -1.09 -20.46
C LYS A 129 13.43 -0.50 -19.20
N ASN A 130 12.34 0.26 -19.35
CA ASN A 130 11.62 0.85 -18.22
C ASN A 130 10.99 -0.22 -17.34
N TYR A 131 10.34 -1.22 -17.93
CA TYR A 131 9.80 -2.38 -17.21
C TYR A 131 10.89 -3.10 -16.40
N ASN A 132 12.04 -3.42 -17.01
CA ASN A 132 13.13 -4.12 -16.32
C ASN A 132 13.69 -3.31 -15.14
N LYS A 133 13.82 -1.99 -15.31
CA LYS A 133 14.20 -1.09 -14.22
C LYS A 133 13.15 -1.08 -13.10
N ASN A 134 11.88 -1.00 -13.46
CA ASN A 134 10.77 -0.99 -12.52
C ASN A 134 10.68 -2.32 -11.76
N ARG A 135 10.87 -3.46 -12.43
CA ARG A 135 10.89 -4.78 -11.79
C ARG A 135 11.90 -4.86 -10.65
N TYR A 136 13.09 -4.29 -10.83
CA TYR A 136 14.08 -4.21 -9.75
C TYR A 136 13.59 -3.33 -8.60
N ASN A 137 13.09 -2.14 -8.92
CA ASN A 137 12.59 -1.19 -7.91
C ASN A 137 11.36 -1.70 -7.14
N LEU A 138 10.57 -2.59 -7.76
CA LEU A 138 9.36 -3.17 -7.18
C LEU A 138 9.61 -4.49 -6.46
N GLY A 139 10.84 -5.02 -6.43
CA GLY A 139 11.13 -6.35 -5.91
C GLY A 139 10.63 -6.57 -4.49
N GLU A 140 10.83 -5.60 -3.59
CA GLU A 140 10.35 -5.68 -2.21
C GLU A 140 8.82 -5.68 -2.12
N PHE A 141 8.14 -4.77 -2.82
CA PHE A 141 6.68 -4.70 -2.83
C PHE A 141 6.04 -5.94 -3.46
N ILE A 142 6.66 -6.51 -4.49
CA ILE A 142 6.24 -7.76 -5.11
C ILE A 142 6.32 -8.91 -4.10
N ASN A 143 7.41 -9.00 -3.34
CA ASN A 143 7.54 -10.02 -2.29
C ASN A 143 6.52 -9.82 -1.15
N LEU A 144 6.27 -8.56 -0.74
CA LEU A 144 5.26 -8.25 0.27
C LEU A 144 3.84 -8.60 -0.18
N THR A 145 3.60 -8.60 -1.49
CA THR A 145 2.31 -8.91 -2.10
C THR A 145 2.27 -10.32 -2.69
N GLU A 146 3.19 -11.21 -2.31
CA GLU A 146 3.24 -12.58 -2.82
C GLU A 146 1.87 -13.28 -2.66
N ASN A 147 1.52 -14.11 -3.63
CA ASN A 147 0.22 -14.79 -3.76
C ASN A 147 -1.03 -13.90 -3.94
N SER A 148 -0.90 -12.57 -3.86
CA SER A 148 -2.00 -11.66 -4.17
C SER A 148 -2.36 -11.64 -5.65
N ASP A 149 -3.53 -11.08 -5.97
CA ASP A 149 -3.93 -10.89 -7.36
C ASP A 149 -3.05 -9.87 -8.08
N PHE A 150 -2.58 -8.82 -7.39
CA PHE A 150 -1.58 -7.90 -7.96
C PHE A 150 -0.33 -8.66 -8.40
N HIS A 151 0.23 -9.52 -7.54
CA HIS A 151 1.43 -10.28 -7.86
C HIS A 151 1.24 -11.16 -9.09
N LYS A 152 0.12 -11.90 -9.16
CA LYS A 152 -0.21 -12.74 -10.33
C LYS A 152 -0.29 -11.91 -11.62
N GLN A 153 -1.02 -10.79 -11.59
CA GLN A 153 -1.17 -9.92 -12.77
C GLN A 153 0.17 -9.33 -13.19
N TYR A 154 1.01 -8.92 -12.23
CA TYR A 154 2.34 -8.39 -12.51
C TYR A 154 3.25 -9.43 -13.16
N LEU A 155 3.22 -10.68 -12.71
CA LEU A 155 3.98 -11.77 -13.33
C LEU A 155 3.49 -12.08 -14.76
N ILE A 156 2.17 -12.10 -14.98
CA ILE A 156 1.59 -12.34 -16.31
C ILE A 156 2.04 -11.26 -17.29
N TYR A 157 1.90 -10.00 -16.90
CA TYR A 157 2.35 -8.86 -17.70
C TYR A 157 3.86 -8.89 -17.95
N GLY A 158 4.64 -9.25 -16.93
CA GLY A 158 6.08 -9.38 -17.07
C GLY A 158 6.52 -10.49 -18.03
N GLY A 159 5.87 -11.65 -17.96
CA GLY A 159 6.08 -12.74 -18.92
C GLY A 159 5.75 -12.29 -20.34
N PHE A 160 4.59 -11.67 -20.50
CA PHE A 160 4.14 -11.12 -21.78
C PHE A 160 5.13 -10.11 -22.39
N LEU A 161 5.66 -9.17 -21.59
CA LEU A 161 6.65 -8.20 -22.08
C LEU A 161 7.97 -8.88 -22.49
N ASN A 162 8.43 -9.87 -21.74
CA ASN A 162 9.65 -10.61 -22.04
C ASN A 162 9.51 -11.45 -23.32
N ASP A 163 8.39 -12.14 -23.49
CA ASP A 163 8.11 -12.95 -24.68
C ASP A 163 8.14 -12.10 -25.96
N PHE A 164 7.56 -10.89 -25.90
CA PHE A 164 7.62 -9.98 -27.03
C PHE A 164 9.02 -9.45 -27.34
N SER A 165 9.79 -9.14 -26.28
CA SER A 165 11.16 -8.67 -26.45
C SER A 165 12.05 -9.68 -27.20
N THR A 166 11.79 -10.97 -26.99
CA THR A 166 12.56 -12.06 -27.59
C THR A 166 12.09 -12.46 -28.99
N LEU A 167 10.78 -12.43 -29.24
CA LEU A 167 10.19 -12.99 -30.46
C LEU A 167 9.85 -11.96 -31.55
N HIS A 168 9.42 -10.75 -31.18
CA HIS A 168 8.71 -9.88 -32.12
C HIS A 168 9.42 -8.56 -32.44
N ILE A 169 10.24 -8.01 -31.53
CA ILE A 169 10.97 -6.75 -31.79
C ILE A 169 11.86 -6.84 -33.04
N GLN A 170 12.48 -8.00 -33.29
CA GLN A 170 13.32 -8.21 -34.47
C GLN A 170 12.52 -8.32 -35.79
N ASN A 171 11.24 -8.67 -35.70
CA ASN A 171 10.38 -8.87 -36.87
C ASN A 171 9.68 -7.58 -37.30
N ILE A 172 9.56 -6.57 -36.44
CA ILE A 172 9.05 -5.23 -36.78
C ILE A 172 9.78 -4.62 -37.98
N ARG A 173 11.07 -4.91 -38.14
CA ARG A 173 11.88 -4.42 -39.27
C ARG A 173 11.58 -5.12 -40.59
N LYS A 174 11.12 -6.37 -40.58
CA LYS A 174 11.18 -7.27 -41.73
C LYS A 174 10.01 -7.13 -42.69
N ASP A 175 8.78 -6.96 -42.20
CA ASP A 175 7.59 -6.92 -43.05
C ASP A 175 6.38 -6.21 -42.41
N THR A 176 5.27 -6.17 -43.13
CA THR A 176 3.99 -5.61 -42.69
C THR A 176 3.28 -6.48 -41.63
N TYR A 177 3.63 -7.77 -41.52
CA TYR A 177 3.11 -8.64 -40.46
C TYR A 177 3.64 -8.21 -39.09
N GLY A 178 4.91 -7.81 -39.01
CA GLY A 178 5.50 -7.25 -37.79
C GLY A 178 4.77 -6.01 -37.24
N LEU A 179 4.17 -5.19 -38.11
CA LEU A 179 3.36 -4.03 -37.70
C LEU A 179 1.98 -4.43 -37.16
N ARG A 180 1.36 -5.47 -37.72
CA ARG A 180 0.09 -6.01 -37.20
C ARG A 180 0.31 -6.62 -35.82
N ASP A 181 1.34 -7.46 -35.69
CA ASP A 181 1.72 -8.08 -34.42
C ASP A 181 2.01 -7.02 -33.35
N ALA A 182 2.68 -5.92 -33.71
CA ALA A 182 2.95 -4.81 -32.80
C ALA A 182 1.66 -4.13 -32.28
N LYS A 183 0.61 -4.00 -33.11
CA LYS A 183 -0.67 -3.42 -32.70
C LYS A 183 -1.43 -4.33 -31.74
N ASP A 184 -1.54 -5.61 -32.08
CA ASP A 184 -2.23 -6.58 -31.24
C ASP A 184 -1.51 -6.72 -29.89
N TYR A 185 -0.17 -6.72 -29.92
CA TYR A 185 0.64 -6.72 -28.73
C TYR A 185 0.41 -5.49 -27.85
N ILE A 186 0.43 -4.28 -28.40
CA ILE A 186 0.22 -3.05 -27.61
C ILE A 186 -1.16 -2.99 -27.00
N LYS A 187 -2.17 -3.50 -27.69
CA LYS A 187 -3.54 -3.61 -27.17
C LYS A 187 -3.60 -4.54 -25.95
N GLU A 188 -2.94 -5.70 -26.02
CA GLU A 188 -2.89 -6.63 -24.88
C GLU A 188 -2.00 -6.09 -23.75
N ALA A 189 -0.88 -5.44 -24.06
CA ALA A 189 -0.03 -4.75 -23.08
C ALA A 189 -0.84 -3.72 -22.26
N GLU A 190 -1.64 -2.91 -22.95
CA GLU A 190 -2.52 -1.92 -22.32
C GLU A 190 -3.55 -2.58 -21.41
N LEU A 191 -4.15 -3.68 -21.85
CA LEU A 191 -5.15 -4.43 -21.09
C LEU A 191 -4.55 -5.02 -19.80
N LEU A 192 -3.40 -5.67 -19.90
CA LEU A 192 -2.68 -6.25 -18.76
C LEU A 192 -2.19 -5.16 -17.79
N ASN A 193 -1.61 -4.08 -18.30
CA ASN A 193 -1.19 -2.94 -17.49
C ASN A 193 -2.38 -2.33 -16.71
N ASN A 194 -3.54 -2.16 -17.36
CA ASN A 194 -4.74 -1.65 -16.71
C ASN A 194 -5.26 -2.56 -15.59
N LYS A 195 -5.17 -3.89 -15.76
CA LYS A 195 -5.52 -4.84 -14.68
C LYS A 195 -4.63 -4.61 -13.46
N ILE A 196 -3.32 -4.50 -13.66
CA ILE A 196 -2.36 -4.24 -12.57
C ILE A 196 -2.66 -2.91 -11.87
N LEU A 197 -2.87 -1.83 -12.63
CA LEU A 197 -3.20 -0.52 -12.05
C LEU A 197 -4.51 -0.54 -11.26
N THR A 198 -5.49 -1.34 -11.69
CA THR A 198 -6.77 -1.50 -10.99
C THR A 198 -6.58 -2.26 -9.68
N GLU A 199 -5.79 -3.32 -9.67
CA GLU A 199 -5.44 -4.05 -8.45
C GLU A 199 -4.66 -3.17 -7.46
N LEU A 200 -3.69 -2.39 -7.93
CA LEU A 200 -2.92 -1.47 -7.08
C LEU A 200 -3.78 -0.44 -6.35
N LYS A 201 -4.87 0.04 -6.98
CA LYS A 201 -5.79 0.98 -6.33
C LYS A 201 -6.41 0.42 -5.06
N LYS A 202 -6.59 -0.90 -4.94
CA LYS A 202 -7.12 -1.55 -3.74
C LYS A 202 -6.19 -1.36 -2.53
N TYR A 203 -4.88 -1.30 -2.76
CA TYR A 203 -3.86 -1.08 -1.73
C TYR A 203 -3.67 0.39 -1.36
N ILE A 204 -4.04 1.30 -2.26
CA ILE A 204 -3.93 2.76 -2.04
C ILE A 204 -5.16 3.28 -1.31
N PHE A 205 -6.35 2.82 -1.70
CA PHE A 205 -7.62 3.32 -1.18
C PHE A 205 -8.24 2.35 -0.17
N VAL A 206 -7.41 1.64 0.61
CA VAL A 206 -7.87 0.70 1.65
C VAL A 206 -8.91 1.40 2.53
N GLN A 207 -10.17 0.96 2.39
CA GLN A 207 -11.28 1.30 3.28
C GLN A 207 -11.14 0.54 4.60
#